data_AF-A0A7C4Y1J5-F1
#
_entry.id   AF-A0A7C4Y1J5-F1
#
_cell.length_a   1.000
_cell.length_b   1.000
_cell.length_c   1.000
_cell.angle_alpha   90.00
_cell.angle_beta   90.00
_cell.angle_gamma   90.00
#
_symmetry.space_group_name_H-M   'P 1'
#
loop_
_entity.id
_entity.type
_entity.pdbx_description
1 polymer ?
#
loop_
_entity_poly.entity_id
_entity_poly.type
_entity_poly.pdbx_seq_one_letter_code
_entity_poly.pdbx_strand_id
1 'polypeptide(L)'
;KGSWLSYQIGKRVVKVKYISLVNLIMDKLVVKEFIQHDMNAENLSRELNELLHNSDRKEKIKKDYASLKSILSGEGNASAKAAASILQFLKK
;
A
#
# COMPACT_ATOMS: atom_id res chain seq x y z
N LYS A 1 12.93 -11.52 16.24
CA LYS A 1 13.36 -12.26 15.02
C LYS A 1 12.21 -13.19 14.63
N GLY A 2 11.29 -12.75 13.78
CA GLY A 2 10.20 -13.62 13.33
C GLY A 2 10.83 -14.82 12.61
N SER A 3 10.63 -16.02 13.13
CA SER A 3 11.17 -17.23 12.51
C SER A 3 10.61 -17.33 11.08
N TRP A 4 11.46 -17.68 10.11
CA TRP A 4 11.05 -17.93 8.72
C TRP A 4 9.82 -18.85 8.66
N LEU A 5 9.74 -19.80 9.60
CA LEU A 5 8.61 -20.69 9.79
C LEU A 5 7.30 -19.94 10.13
N SER A 6 7.34 -18.96 11.04
CA SER A 6 6.17 -18.15 11.39
C SER A 6 5.67 -17.32 10.21
N TYR A 7 6.57 -16.78 9.39
CA TYR A 7 6.19 -16.07 8.15
C TYR A 7 5.53 -17.00 7.15
N GLN A 8 6.09 -18.21 6.96
CA GLN A 8 5.54 -19.23 6.06
C GLN A 8 4.15 -19.72 6.49
N ILE A 9 3.89 -19.80 7.79
CA ILE A 9 2.56 -20.12 8.33
C ILE A 9 1.62 -18.94 8.13
N GLY A 10 2.02 -17.73 8.54
CA GLY A 10 1.22 -16.51 8.37
C GLY A 10 0.83 -16.25 6.91
N LYS A 11 1.76 -16.46 5.96
CA LYS A 11 1.50 -16.31 4.52
C LYS A 11 0.45 -17.29 3.99
N ARG A 12 0.33 -18.49 4.57
CA ARG A 12 -0.68 -19.49 4.16
C ARG A 12 -2.05 -19.21 4.79
N VAL A 13 -2.08 -18.57 5.96
CA VAL A 13 -3.33 -18.19 6.65
C VAL A 13 -3.90 -16.88 6.11
N VAL A 14 -3.05 -15.92 5.76
CA VAL A 14 -3.46 -14.61 5.23
C VAL A 14 -3.56 -14.67 3.71
N LYS A 15 -4.79 -14.63 3.17
CA LYS A 15 -5.09 -14.72 1.71
C LYS A 15 -4.97 -13.38 0.95
N VAL A 16 -4.27 -12.40 1.49
CA VAL A 16 -4.15 -11.06 0.86
C VAL A 16 -3.11 -11.07 -0.25
N LYS A 17 -3.42 -10.44 -1.38
CA LYS A 17 -2.60 -10.45 -2.61
C LYS A 17 -1.30 -9.63 -2.48
N TYR A 18 -1.33 -8.57 -1.67
CA TYR A 18 -0.20 -7.67 -1.41
C TYR A 18 -0.12 -7.32 0.08
N ILE A 19 1.06 -6.95 0.58
CA ILE A 19 1.22 -6.52 1.97
C ILE A 19 0.99 -5.01 2.12
N SER A 20 1.44 -4.22 1.14
CA SER A 20 1.24 -2.78 1.14
C SER A 20 -0.21 -2.42 0.88
N LEU A 21 -0.79 -1.54 1.71
CA LEU A 21 -2.13 -0.99 1.49
C LEU A 21 -2.24 -0.29 0.13
N VAL A 22 -1.17 0.39 -0.31
CA VAL A 22 -1.14 1.06 -1.61
C VAL A 22 -1.31 0.03 -2.74
N ASN A 23 -0.59 -1.09 -2.67
CA ASN A 23 -0.66 -2.13 -3.69
C ASN A 23 -2.00 -2.90 -3.63
N LEU A 24 -2.54 -3.11 -2.42
CA LEU A 24 -3.86 -3.70 -2.21
C LEU A 24 -4.97 -2.86 -2.86
N ILE A 25 -4.98 -1.55 -2.59
CA ILE A 25 -6.02 -0.64 -3.11
C ILE A 25 -5.92 -0.48 -4.63
N MET A 26 -4.69 -0.42 -5.15
CA MET A 26 -4.42 -0.22 -6.59
C MET A 26 -4.44 -1.53 -7.39
N ASP A 27 -4.62 -2.67 -6.73
CA ASP A 27 -4.50 -4.03 -7.26
C ASP A 27 -3.27 -4.28 -8.17
N LYS A 28 -2.16 -3.59 -7.89
CA LYS A 28 -0.91 -3.68 -8.66
C LYS A 28 0.29 -3.31 -7.81
N LEU A 29 1.48 -3.74 -8.22
CA LEU A 29 2.75 -3.37 -7.57
C LEU A 29 3.15 -1.93 -7.95
N VAL A 30 2.55 -0.94 -7.27
CA VAL A 30 2.95 0.47 -7.35
C VAL A 30 4.28 0.68 -6.64
N VAL A 31 4.38 0.17 -5.41
CA VAL A 31 5.61 0.19 -4.60
C VAL A 31 6.17 -1.22 -4.48
N LYS A 32 7.51 -1.33 -4.51
CA LYS A 32 8.18 -2.61 -4.37
C LYS A 32 8.09 -3.07 -2.92
N GLU A 33 7.74 -4.34 -2.71
CA GLU A 33 7.65 -4.95 -1.39
C GLU A 33 8.86 -5.87 -1.21
N PHE A 34 9.75 -5.52 -0.27
CA PHE A 34 10.93 -6.33 0.05
C PHE A 34 10.65 -7.12 1.34
N ILE A 35 10.46 -8.44 1.22
CA ILE A 35 9.99 -9.28 2.32
C ILE A 35 11.02 -10.38 2.62
N GLN A 36 11.31 -10.59 3.91
CA GLN A 36 12.29 -11.56 4.39
C GLN A 36 13.68 -11.34 3.77
N HIS A 37 14.16 -12.27 2.95
CA HIS A 37 15.47 -12.24 2.30
C HIS A 37 15.59 -11.13 1.27
N ASP A 38 14.48 -10.67 0.70
CA ASP A 38 14.47 -9.57 -0.26
C ASP A 38 14.75 -8.22 0.42
N MET A 39 14.55 -8.11 1.74
CA MET A 39 14.86 -6.93 2.56
C MET A 39 16.36 -6.89 2.91
N ASN A 40 17.19 -6.69 1.90
CA ASN A 40 18.64 -6.58 2.04
C ASN A 40 19.16 -5.27 1.44
N ALA A 41 20.39 -4.90 1.82
CA ALA A 41 20.99 -3.62 1.46
C ALA A 41 21.13 -3.44 -0.06
N GLU A 42 21.52 -4.49 -0.80
CA GLU A 42 21.69 -4.43 -2.25
C GLU A 42 20.36 -4.10 -2.95
N ASN A 43 19.30 -4.82 -2.60
CA ASN A 43 17.97 -4.60 -3.15
C ASN A 43 17.41 -3.21 -2.83
N LEU A 44 17.59 -2.76 -1.58
CA LEU A 44 17.16 -1.45 -1.12
C LEU A 44 17.92 -0.33 -1.83
N SER A 45 19.24 -0.41 -1.89
CA SER A 45 20.08 0.59 -2.58
C SER A 45 19.74 0.68 -4.06
N ARG A 46 19.52 -0.46 -4.72
CA ARG A 46 19.11 -0.48 -6.13
C ARG A 46 17.75 0.20 -6.35
N GLU A 47 16.73 -0.16 -5.56
CA GLU A 47 15.41 0.48 -5.73
C GLU A 47 15.44 1.95 -5.34
N LEU A 48 16.18 2.32 -4.30
CA LEU A 48 16.36 3.71 -3.93
C LEU A 48 17.03 4.50 -5.05
N ASN A 49 18.05 3.93 -5.70
CA ASN A 49 18.71 4.56 -6.84
C ASN A 49 17.74 4.77 -8.01
N GLU A 50 16.92 3.77 -8.34
CA GLU A 50 15.85 3.91 -9.34
C GLU A 50 14.86 5.01 -8.94
N LEU A 51 14.42 5.04 -7.69
CA LEU A 51 13.50 6.06 -7.19
C LEU A 51 14.09 7.47 -7.20
N LEU A 52 15.42 7.61 -7.08
CA LEU A 52 16.11 8.91 -7.00
C LEU A 52 16.64 9.40 -8.34
N HIS A 53 16.98 8.52 -9.28
CA HIS A 53 17.67 8.93 -10.52
C HIS A 53 16.90 8.57 -11.79
N ASN A 54 15.93 7.65 -11.74
CA ASN A 54 15.10 7.31 -12.89
C ASN A 54 13.85 8.21 -12.95
N SER A 55 13.84 9.16 -13.88
CA SER A 55 12.73 10.12 -14.07
C SER A 55 11.42 9.42 -14.40
N ASP A 56 11.46 8.41 -15.26
CA ASP A 56 10.27 7.70 -15.74
C ASP A 56 9.63 6.90 -14.61
N ARG A 57 10.48 6.25 -13.79
CA ARG A 57 10.04 5.53 -12.58
C ARG A 57 9.36 6.49 -11.60
N LYS A 58 9.96 7.65 -11.34
CA LYS A 58 9.37 8.69 -10.48
C LYS A 58 8.03 9.18 -11.02
N GLU A 59 7.94 9.47 -12.31
CA GLU A 59 6.72 9.97 -12.93
C GLU A 59 5.60 8.92 -12.86
N LYS A 60 5.92 7.66 -13.15
CA LYS A 60 4.97 6.55 -13.03
C LYS A 60 4.41 6.43 -11.62
N ILE A 61 5.28 6.46 -10.59
CA ILE A 61 4.84 6.40 -9.20
C ILE A 61 3.97 7.62 -8.85
N LYS A 62 4.37 8.83 -9.26
CA LYS A 62 3.54 10.03 -9.05
C LYS A 62 2.14 9.90 -9.66
N LYS A 63 2.04 9.39 -10.89
CA LYS A 63 0.75 9.13 -11.55
C LYS A 63 -0.06 8.10 -10.79
N ASP A 64 0.56 7.00 -10.37
CA ASP A 64 -0.10 5.97 -9.58
C ASP A 64 -0.62 6.49 -8.23
N TYR A 65 0.15 7.34 -7.54
CA TYR A 65 -0.29 7.99 -6.30
C TYR A 65 -1.38 9.04 -6.53
N ALA A 66 -1.38 9.73 -7.67
CA ALA A 66 -2.48 10.62 -8.05
C ALA A 66 -3.78 9.83 -8.28
N SER A 67 -3.70 8.68 -8.97
CA SER A 67 -4.83 7.76 -9.12
C SER A 67 -5.29 7.21 -7.77
N LEU A 68 -4.37 6.78 -6.90
CA LEU A 68 -4.69 6.34 -5.53
C LEU A 68 -5.44 7.42 -4.77
N LYS A 69 -4.95 8.67 -4.82
CA LYS A 69 -5.61 9.80 -4.17
C LYS A 69 -7.02 9.99 -4.70
N SER A 70 -7.23 9.85 -6.02
CA SER A 70 -8.57 9.94 -6.60
C SER A 70 -9.51 8.84 -6.11
N ILE A 71 -9.02 7.59 -6.01
CA ILE A 71 -9.78 6.46 -5.48
C ILE A 71 -10.16 6.70 -4.02
N LEU A 72 -9.20 7.13 -3.20
CA LEU A 72 -9.40 7.38 -1.77
C LEU A 72 -10.27 8.60 -1.49
N SER A 73 -10.19 9.63 -2.33
CA SER A 73 -10.96 10.85 -2.15
C SER A 73 -12.43 10.66 -2.52
N GLY A 74 -12.76 9.71 -3.42
CA GLY A 74 -14.12 9.32 -3.78
C GLY A 74 -15.12 10.49 -3.80
N GLU A 75 -16.24 10.35 -3.10
CA GLU A 75 -17.27 11.39 -2.95
C GLU A 75 -17.04 12.38 -1.78
N GLY A 76 -15.79 12.58 -1.31
CA GLY A 76 -15.45 13.67 -0.39
C GLY A 76 -14.97 13.25 1.00
N ASN A 77 -15.28 14.07 2.02
CA ASN A 77 -14.64 14.05 3.33
C ASN A 77 -15.07 12.86 4.19
N ALA A 78 -14.14 11.94 4.46
CA ALA A 78 -14.37 10.75 5.30
C ALA A 78 -14.93 11.09 6.69
N SER A 79 -14.44 12.16 7.32
CA SER A 79 -14.93 12.60 8.63
C SER A 79 -16.38 13.07 8.58
N ALA A 80 -16.79 13.75 7.50
CA ALA A 80 -18.17 14.18 7.32
C ALA A 80 -19.12 12.98 7.12
N LYS A 81 -18.69 11.98 6.33
CA LYS A 81 -19.44 10.72 6.17
C LYS A 81 -19.59 9.99 7.51
N ALA A 82 -18.52 9.88 8.29
CA ALA A 82 -18.55 9.25 9.61
C ALA A 82 -19.51 9.98 10.57
N ALA A 83 -19.44 11.31 10.63
CA ALA A 83 -20.36 12.12 11.45
C ALA A 83 -21.83 11.91 11.04
N ALA A 84 -22.12 11.90 9.74
CA ALA A 84 -23.47 11.63 9.22
C ALA A 84 -23.96 10.22 9.61
N SER A 85 -23.10 9.20 9.53
CA SER A 85 -23.44 7.84 9.97
C SER A 85 -23.75 7.75 11.47
N ILE A 86 -23.00 8.47 12.32
CA ILE A 86 -23.26 8.53 13.76
C ILE A 86 -24.61 9.21 14.03
N LEU A 87 -24.88 10.36 13.40
CA LEU A 87 -26.15 11.07 13.56
C LEU A 87 -27.34 10.22 13.09
N GLN A 88 -27.19 9.46 12.01
CA GLN A 88 -28.21 8.54 11.53
C GLN A 88 -28.45 7.40 12.51
N PHE A 89 -27.39 6.84 13.10
CA PHE A 89 -27.49 5.78 14.10
C PHE A 89 -28.25 6.25 15.35
N LEU A 90 -28.01 7.47 15.82
CA LEU A 90 -28.66 8.04 17.00
C LEU A 90 -30.13 8.44 16.79
N LYS A 91 -30.56 8.62 15.54
CA LYS A 91 -31.96 8.94 15.19
C LYS A 91 -32.85 7.69 15.05
N LYS A 92 -32.26 6.50 15.17
CA LYS A 92 -32.95 5.21 15.21
C LYS A 92 -33.18 4.80 16.65
#